data_AF-A0A6I3MB51-F1
#
_entry.id   AF-A0A6I3MB51-F1
#
_cell.length_a   1.000
_cell.length_b   1.000
_cell.length_c   1.000
_cell.angle_alpha   90.00
_cell.angle_beta   90.00
_cell.angle_gamma   90.00
#
_symmetry.space_group_name_H-M   'P 1'
#
loop_
_entity.id
_entity.type
_entity.pdbx_description
1 polymer ?
#
loop_
_entity_poly.entity_id
_entity_poly.type
_entity_poly.pdbx_seq_one_letter_code
_entity_poly.pdbx_strand_id
1 'polypeptide(L)'
;MSVEQAAVPPAPAETDALSDALEAVLAAALIALVGLVALPLLIPVIAVRVAGESIATKAVFWRVWPWQWIINTAGILLVTILLTIEALLLTQWVSTGAAAAFLASDGWMGQVWPMFGPWLVANLCAGVLLLPVAWSIRRRQIADRVRTRRVSDVLRQERIETARKRAADASTAARIGIRLDPATGRITGVHDGAVTVPHRVADREAFGFTTRSTVTSLADRFHDARQVRDWVDPTGRFVLMPNASSAARALIIAESGSGKTVLINGLVLCALSYGWPVFVIDAKGDPADATAMVGLAQAAGRTATVAEPVKWFV
;
A
#
# COMPACT_ATOMS: atom_id res chain seq x y z
N MET A 1 -65.59 15.31 -67.70
CA MET A 1 -64.87 16.48 -67.16
C MET A 1 -64.38 16.10 -65.78
N SER A 2 -63.15 15.59 -65.71
CA SER A 2 -62.51 15.18 -64.47
C SER A 2 -61.44 16.23 -64.18
N VAL A 3 -61.65 17.01 -63.13
CA VAL A 3 -60.69 18.04 -62.70
C VAL A 3 -59.52 17.33 -62.03
N GLU A 4 -58.37 17.38 -62.69
CA GLU A 4 -57.09 16.92 -62.18
C GLU A 4 -56.66 17.86 -61.03
N GLN A 5 -56.75 17.38 -59.79
CA GLN A 5 -56.24 18.09 -58.62
C GLN A 5 -54.71 18.12 -58.69
N ALA A 6 -54.16 19.31 -58.94
CA ALA A 6 -52.74 19.56 -58.80
C ALA A 6 -52.32 19.31 -57.33
N ALA A 7 -51.44 18.33 -57.13
CA ALA A 7 -50.84 18.05 -55.83
C ALA A 7 -49.99 19.26 -55.40
N VAL A 8 -50.38 19.88 -54.28
CA VAL A 8 -49.55 20.87 -53.58
C VAL A 8 -48.31 20.13 -53.07
N PRO A 9 -47.08 20.55 -53.42
CA PRO A 9 -45.88 19.94 -52.85
C PRO A 9 -45.90 20.12 -51.33
N PRO A 10 -45.52 19.09 -50.53
CA PRO A 10 -45.43 19.26 -49.09
C PRO A 10 -44.44 20.40 -48.79
N ALA A 11 -44.85 21.32 -47.92
CA ALA A 11 -43.95 22.35 -47.41
C ALA A 11 -42.66 21.68 -46.90
N PRO A 12 -41.48 22.26 -47.16
CA PRO A 12 -40.24 21.72 -46.60
C PRO A 12 -40.41 21.62 -45.09
N ALA A 13 -40.14 20.45 -44.53
CA ALA A 13 -40.19 20.24 -43.10
C ALA A 13 -39.22 21.26 -42.45
N GLU A 14 -39.77 22.26 -41.76
CA GLU A 14 -39.06 23.00 -40.72
C GLU A 14 -38.78 22.02 -39.57
N THR A 15 -37.93 21.03 -39.80
CA THR A 15 -37.29 20.29 -38.72
C THR A 15 -36.25 21.22 -38.11
N ASP A 16 -36.72 21.96 -37.11
CA ASP A 16 -36.04 22.41 -35.89
C ASP A 16 -34.52 22.64 -35.96
N ALA A 17 -34.09 23.70 -36.65
CA ALA A 17 -32.73 24.24 -36.51
C ALA A 17 -32.35 24.53 -35.03
N LEU A 18 -33.36 24.76 -34.18
CA LEU A 18 -33.22 24.93 -32.73
C LEU A 18 -32.93 23.60 -32.02
N SER A 19 -33.54 22.49 -32.45
CA SER A 19 -33.28 21.14 -31.91
C SER A 19 -31.88 20.68 -32.31
N ASP A 20 -31.50 20.85 -33.58
CA ASP A 20 -30.17 20.47 -34.08
C ASP A 20 -29.05 21.27 -33.41
N ALA A 21 -29.28 22.58 -33.18
CA ALA A 21 -28.36 23.41 -32.43
C ALA A 21 -28.25 22.98 -30.95
N LEU A 22 -29.37 22.65 -30.32
CA LEU A 22 -29.39 22.19 -28.92
C LEU A 22 -28.67 20.85 -28.75
N GLU A 23 -28.86 19.92 -29.70
CA GLU A 23 -28.17 18.62 -29.72
C GLU A 23 -26.66 18.79 -29.91
N ALA A 24 -26.23 19.65 -30.82
CA ALA A 24 -24.81 19.94 -31.04
C ALA A 24 -24.14 20.55 -29.79
N VAL A 25 -24.82 21.47 -29.09
CA VAL A 25 -24.31 22.07 -27.84
C VAL A 25 -24.23 21.03 -26.72
N LEU A 26 -25.25 20.17 -26.57
CA LEU A 26 -25.24 19.09 -25.59
C LEU A 26 -24.12 18.07 -25.85
N ALA A 27 -23.92 17.67 -27.10
CA ALA A 27 -22.84 16.77 -27.49
C ALA A 27 -21.46 17.38 -27.22
N ALA A 28 -21.27 18.66 -27.56
CA ALA A 28 -20.02 19.37 -27.29
C ALA A 28 -19.75 19.50 -25.78
N ALA A 29 -20.78 19.80 -24.97
CA ALA A 29 -20.68 19.87 -23.51
C ALA A 29 -20.32 18.50 -22.90
N LEU A 30 -20.91 17.41 -23.40
CA LEU A 30 -20.59 16.05 -22.96
C LEU A 30 -19.14 15.68 -23.29
N ILE A 31 -18.68 15.96 -24.51
CA ILE A 31 -17.29 15.71 -24.92
C ILE A 31 -16.32 16.52 -24.05
N ALA A 32 -16.62 17.79 -23.81
CA ALA A 32 -15.84 18.65 -22.93
C ALA A 32 -15.78 18.09 -21.50
N LEU A 33 -16.90 17.62 -20.95
CA LEU A 33 -16.97 17.01 -19.62
C LEU A 33 -16.15 15.71 -19.54
N VAL A 34 -16.26 14.83 -20.54
CA VAL A 34 -15.46 13.60 -20.63
C VAL A 34 -13.98 13.93 -20.72
N GLY A 35 -13.61 14.90 -21.56
CA GLY A 35 -12.25 15.40 -21.68
C GLY A 35 -11.72 15.94 -20.35
N LEU A 36 -12.53 16.74 -19.65
CA LEU A 36 -12.20 17.33 -18.35
C LEU A 36 -11.80 16.27 -17.33
N VAL A 37 -12.58 15.19 -17.24
CA VAL A 37 -12.35 14.09 -16.29
C VAL A 37 -11.21 13.17 -16.74
N ALA A 38 -11.06 12.94 -18.04
CA ALA A 38 -10.05 12.04 -18.58
C ALA A 38 -8.64 12.64 -18.56
N LEU A 39 -8.51 13.96 -18.78
CA LEU A 39 -7.22 14.64 -18.90
C LEU A 39 -6.30 14.49 -17.67
N PRO A 40 -6.75 14.73 -16.42
CA PRO A 40 -5.89 14.57 -15.25
C PRO A 40 -5.55 13.10 -14.98
N LEU A 41 -6.29 12.16 -15.58
CA LEU A 41 -6.01 10.72 -15.46
C LEU A 41 -4.94 10.25 -16.46
N LEU A 42 -4.60 11.02 -17.49
CA LEU A 42 -3.59 10.62 -18.48
C LEU A 42 -2.21 10.44 -17.86
N ILE A 43 -1.72 11.43 -17.11
CA ILE A 43 -0.40 11.36 -16.44
C ILE A 43 -0.27 10.12 -15.54
N PRO A 44 -1.18 9.86 -14.58
CA PRO A 44 -1.06 8.70 -13.70
C PRO A 44 -1.15 7.38 -14.45
N VAL A 45 -2.00 7.28 -15.48
CA VAL A 45 -2.10 6.05 -16.31
C VAL A 45 -0.79 5.82 -17.07
N ILE A 46 -0.26 6.84 -17.74
CA ILE A 46 1.01 6.74 -18.48
C ILE A 46 2.14 6.38 -17.53
N ALA A 47 2.26 7.03 -16.38
CA ALA A 47 3.30 6.76 -15.40
C ALA A 47 3.29 5.30 -14.91
N VAL A 48 2.10 4.76 -14.61
CA VAL A 48 1.95 3.34 -14.20
C VAL A 48 2.29 2.38 -15.34
N ARG A 49 1.95 2.72 -16.59
CA ARG A 49 2.26 1.90 -17.77
C ARG A 49 3.76 1.90 -18.08
N VAL A 50 4.39 3.06 -18.08
CA VAL A 50 5.83 3.24 -18.37
C VAL A 50 6.70 2.54 -17.32
N ALA A 51 6.34 2.64 -16.05
CA ALA A 51 7.10 1.98 -14.99
C ALA A 51 7.04 0.44 -15.05
N GLY A 52 6.00 -0.11 -15.68
CA GLY A 52 5.82 -1.54 -15.89
C GLY A 52 5.78 -2.34 -14.57
N GLU A 53 6.28 -3.58 -14.63
CA GLU A 53 6.34 -4.49 -13.47
C GLU A 53 7.72 -4.56 -12.83
N SER A 54 8.75 -4.03 -13.50
CA SER A 54 10.13 -4.03 -12.99
C SER A 54 10.25 -3.25 -11.67
N ILE A 55 9.46 -2.20 -11.50
CA ILE A 55 9.45 -1.40 -10.27
C ILE A 55 9.01 -2.21 -9.04
N ALA A 56 8.22 -3.26 -9.24
CA ALA A 56 7.75 -4.13 -8.16
C ALA A 56 8.87 -5.00 -7.56
N THR A 57 10.01 -5.13 -8.23
CA THR A 57 11.17 -5.86 -7.70
C THR A 57 12.02 -5.01 -6.75
N LYS A 58 11.74 -3.71 -6.63
CA LYS A 58 12.47 -2.79 -5.76
C LYS A 58 11.80 -2.69 -4.39
N ALA A 59 12.55 -2.91 -3.29
CA ALA A 59 12.00 -2.80 -1.94
C ALA A 59 11.44 -1.40 -1.61
N VAL A 60 12.06 -0.34 -2.14
CA VAL A 60 11.59 1.05 -1.96
C VAL A 60 10.16 1.23 -2.47
N PHE A 61 9.77 0.53 -3.55
CA PHE A 61 8.41 0.59 -4.08
C PHE A 61 7.38 0.07 -3.10
N TRP A 62 7.73 -0.84 -2.19
CA TRP A 62 6.80 -1.43 -1.22
C TRP A 62 6.75 -0.70 0.12
N ARG A 63 7.64 0.26 0.34
CA ARG A 63 7.66 1.08 1.55
C ARG A 63 6.43 2.00 1.55
N VAL A 64 5.60 1.86 2.58
CA VAL A 64 4.42 2.72 2.82
C VAL A 64 4.78 3.66 3.96
N TRP A 65 4.72 4.96 3.70
CA TRP A 65 4.88 5.96 4.74
C TRP A 65 3.54 6.27 5.41
N PRO A 66 3.52 6.57 6.72
CA PRO A 66 2.29 6.86 7.44
C PRO A 66 1.56 8.09 6.89
N TRP A 67 2.27 9.05 6.31
CA TRP A 67 1.69 10.26 5.72
C TRP A 67 1.15 10.09 4.29
N GLN A 68 1.33 8.90 3.69
CA GLN A 68 0.94 8.65 2.31
C GLN A 68 -0.58 8.75 2.11
N TRP A 69 -1.39 8.41 3.12
CA TRP A 69 -2.84 8.60 3.04
C TRP A 69 -3.22 10.09 2.98
N ILE A 70 -2.52 10.95 3.74
CA ILE A 70 -2.77 12.40 3.72
C ILE A 70 -2.46 12.96 2.33
N ILE A 71 -1.31 12.60 1.77
CA ILE A 71 -0.89 13.03 0.42
C ILE A 71 -1.91 12.57 -0.63
N ASN A 72 -2.36 11.31 -0.55
CA ASN A 72 -3.37 10.78 -1.46
C ASN A 72 -4.71 11.55 -1.34
N THR A 73 -5.19 11.76 -0.11
CA THR A 73 -6.45 12.48 0.13
C THR A 73 -6.36 13.93 -0.33
N ALA A 74 -5.26 14.62 -0.03
CA ALA A 74 -5.05 16.00 -0.47
C ALA A 74 -4.97 16.10 -2.00
N GLY A 75 -4.25 15.20 -2.67
CA GLY A 75 -4.18 15.16 -4.13
C GLY A 75 -5.53 14.92 -4.80
N ILE A 76 -6.33 13.99 -4.26
CA ILE A 76 -7.70 13.75 -4.75
C ILE A 76 -8.56 14.99 -4.55
N LEU A 77 -8.56 15.56 -3.34
CA LEU A 77 -9.37 16.73 -3.01
C LEU A 77 -9.06 17.92 -3.94
N LEU A 78 -7.77 18.23 -4.14
CA LEU A 78 -7.34 19.34 -4.99
C LEU A 78 -7.78 19.15 -6.44
N VAL A 79 -7.63 17.95 -7.00
CA VAL A 79 -8.09 17.66 -8.37
C VAL A 79 -9.62 17.70 -8.45
N THR A 80 -10.34 17.17 -7.46
CA THR A 80 -11.81 17.26 -7.41
C THR A 80 -12.28 18.72 -7.35
N ILE A 81 -11.64 19.56 -6.53
CA ILE A 81 -11.96 21.00 -6.46
C ILE A 81 -11.73 21.67 -7.81
N LEU A 82 -10.58 21.42 -8.45
CA LEU A 82 -10.27 21.96 -9.77
C LEU A 82 -11.35 21.57 -10.80
N LEU A 83 -11.65 20.28 -10.91
CA LEU A 83 -12.67 19.77 -11.84
C LEU A 83 -14.06 20.34 -11.55
N THR A 84 -14.38 20.57 -10.28
CA THR A 84 -15.66 21.19 -9.89
C THR A 84 -15.73 22.64 -10.36
N ILE A 85 -14.65 23.42 -10.18
CA ILE A 85 -14.57 24.80 -10.65
C ILE A 85 -14.68 24.84 -12.18
N GLU A 86 -13.93 23.99 -12.88
CA GLU A 86 -13.97 23.93 -14.35
C GLU A 86 -15.36 23.53 -14.87
N ALA A 87 -16.04 22.57 -14.22
CA ALA A 87 -17.39 22.18 -14.58
C ALA A 87 -18.40 23.32 -14.36
N LEU A 88 -18.27 24.10 -13.27
CA LEU A 88 -19.10 25.27 -13.02
C LEU A 88 -18.88 26.37 -14.07
N LEU A 89 -17.63 26.65 -14.42
CA LEU A 89 -17.28 27.62 -15.46
C LEU A 89 -17.81 27.18 -16.84
N LEU A 90 -17.68 25.90 -17.18
CA LEU A 90 -18.23 25.34 -18.42
C LEU A 90 -19.75 25.46 -18.45
N THR A 91 -20.43 25.12 -17.35
CA THR A 91 -21.89 25.22 -17.22
C THR A 91 -22.36 26.68 -17.33
N GLN A 92 -21.63 27.62 -16.73
CA GLN A 92 -21.90 29.04 -16.85
C GLN A 92 -21.69 29.54 -18.30
N TRP A 93 -20.64 29.09 -18.96
CA TRP A 93 -20.34 29.45 -20.34
C TRP A 93 -21.40 28.95 -21.34
N VAL A 94 -21.93 27.75 -21.10
CA VAL A 94 -23.04 27.19 -21.90
C VAL A 94 -24.36 27.90 -21.60
N SER A 95 -24.72 28.07 -20.32
CA SER A 95 -26.02 28.65 -19.91
C SER A 95 -26.18 30.12 -20.29
N THR A 96 -25.09 30.88 -20.41
CA THR A 96 -25.12 32.28 -20.85
C THR A 96 -25.22 32.45 -22.37
N GLY A 97 -25.20 31.36 -23.15
CA GLY A 97 -25.18 31.41 -24.61
C GLY A 97 -23.84 31.84 -25.22
N ALA A 98 -22.83 32.13 -24.38
CA ALA A 98 -21.49 32.51 -24.81
C ALA A 98 -20.81 31.39 -25.63
N ALA A 99 -21.12 30.13 -25.33
CA ALA A 99 -20.66 28.97 -26.11
C ALA A 99 -21.17 28.99 -27.57
N ALA A 100 -22.46 29.28 -27.76
CA ALA A 100 -23.06 29.36 -29.09
C ALA A 100 -22.49 30.55 -29.88
N ALA A 101 -22.33 31.70 -29.21
CA ALA A 101 -21.71 32.88 -29.82
C ALA A 101 -20.24 32.66 -30.22
N PHE A 102 -19.48 31.92 -29.41
CA PHE A 102 -18.09 31.56 -29.72
C PHE A 102 -17.99 30.65 -30.94
N LEU A 103 -18.82 29.61 -31.03
CA LEU A 103 -18.83 28.67 -32.16
C LEU A 103 -19.35 29.30 -33.46
N ALA A 104 -20.21 30.31 -33.37
CA ALA A 104 -20.70 31.07 -34.51
C ALA A 104 -19.69 32.11 -35.04
N SER A 105 -18.57 32.35 -34.34
CA SER A 105 -17.57 33.33 -34.75
C SER A 105 -16.67 32.81 -35.88
N ASP A 106 -16.38 33.67 -36.86
CA ASP A 106 -15.44 33.35 -37.93
C ASP A 106 -14.03 33.13 -37.36
N GLY A 107 -13.41 32.00 -37.70
CA GLY A 107 -12.08 31.66 -37.21
C GLY A 107 -12.01 31.23 -35.74
N TRP A 108 -13.12 30.81 -35.13
CA TRP A 108 -13.19 30.30 -33.75
C TRP A 108 -12.09 29.28 -33.41
N MET A 109 -11.70 28.47 -34.40
CA MET A 109 -10.65 27.46 -34.28
C MET A 109 -9.29 28.04 -33.84
N GLY A 110 -8.96 29.25 -34.30
CA GLY A 110 -7.74 29.97 -33.89
C GLY A 110 -7.81 30.51 -32.46
N GLN A 111 -9.01 30.64 -31.90
CA GLN A 111 -9.25 31.17 -30.54
C GLN A 111 -9.35 30.07 -29.48
N VAL A 112 -9.52 28.81 -29.88
CA VAL A 112 -9.61 27.66 -28.96
C VAL A 112 -8.36 27.54 -28.10
N TRP A 113 -7.16 27.62 -28.70
CA TRP A 113 -5.92 27.43 -27.96
C TRP A 113 -5.63 28.57 -26.96
N PRO A 114 -5.72 29.86 -27.32
CA PRO A 114 -5.57 30.95 -26.35
C PRO A 114 -6.58 30.89 -25.19
N MET A 115 -7.82 30.48 -25.45
CA MET A 115 -8.88 30.45 -24.45
C MET A 115 -8.81 29.22 -23.53
N PHE A 116 -8.64 28.02 -24.10
CA PHE A 116 -8.72 26.75 -23.37
C PHE A 116 -7.37 26.07 -23.15
N GLY A 117 -6.35 26.39 -23.96
CA GLY A 117 -5.02 25.77 -23.89
C GLY A 117 -4.37 25.85 -22.50
N PRO A 118 -4.31 27.02 -21.85
CA PRO A 118 -3.77 27.14 -20.50
C PRO A 118 -4.51 26.26 -19.47
N TRP A 119 -5.84 26.17 -19.57
CA TRP A 119 -6.66 25.32 -18.71
C TRP A 119 -6.42 23.83 -18.96
N LEU A 120 -6.30 23.42 -20.23
CA LEU A 120 -5.95 22.05 -20.59
C LEU A 120 -4.56 21.66 -20.04
N VAL A 121 -3.57 22.54 -20.14
CA VAL A 121 -2.24 22.29 -19.57
C VAL A 121 -2.31 22.22 -18.04
N ALA A 122 -3.04 23.12 -17.39
CA ALA A 122 -3.21 23.10 -15.94
C ALA A 122 -3.89 21.82 -15.46
N ASN A 123 -4.96 21.38 -16.12
CA ASN A 123 -5.69 20.17 -15.78
C ASN A 123 -4.84 18.90 -16.05
N LEU A 124 -4.08 18.87 -17.15
CA LEU A 124 -3.11 17.80 -17.41
C LEU A 124 -2.07 17.73 -16.27
N CYS A 125 -1.47 18.87 -15.91
CA CYS A 125 -0.49 18.96 -14.82
C CYS A 125 -1.07 18.61 -13.45
N ALA A 126 -2.36 18.90 -13.20
CA ALA A 126 -3.04 18.51 -11.97
C ALA A 126 -3.04 16.97 -11.79
N GLY A 127 -2.98 16.21 -12.89
CA GLY A 127 -2.79 14.76 -12.87
C GLY A 127 -1.54 14.27 -12.13
N VAL A 128 -0.50 15.10 -11.99
CA VAL A 128 0.69 14.79 -11.18
C VAL A 128 0.32 14.57 -9.71
N LEU A 129 -0.67 15.29 -9.19
CA LEU A 129 -1.16 15.14 -7.82
C LEU A 129 -1.81 13.77 -7.56
N LEU A 130 -2.26 13.08 -8.62
CA LEU A 130 -2.84 11.74 -8.56
C LEU A 130 -1.79 10.63 -8.67
N LEU A 131 -0.51 10.94 -8.94
CA LEU A 131 0.54 9.91 -9.02
C LEU A 131 0.64 9.07 -7.74
N PRO A 132 0.67 9.63 -6.51
CA PRO A 132 0.73 8.83 -5.28
C PRO A 132 -0.45 7.86 -5.13
N VAL A 133 -1.63 8.26 -5.60
CA VAL A 133 -2.86 7.45 -5.59
C VAL A 133 -2.73 6.31 -6.60
N ALA A 134 -2.34 6.62 -7.84
CA ALA A 134 -2.12 5.63 -8.89
C ALA A 134 -1.09 4.56 -8.47
N TRP A 135 0.00 4.99 -7.82
CA TRP A 135 0.99 4.09 -7.25
C TRP A 135 0.42 3.20 -6.13
N SER A 136 -0.41 3.76 -5.25
CA SER A 136 -1.08 3.01 -4.18
C SER A 136 -1.99 1.92 -4.75
N ILE A 137 -2.79 2.25 -5.77
CA ILE A 137 -3.67 1.30 -6.46
C ILE A 137 -2.85 0.21 -7.15
N ARG A 138 -1.82 0.60 -7.91
CA ARG A 138 -0.93 -0.34 -8.61
C ARG A 138 -0.24 -1.31 -7.66
N ARG A 139 0.24 -0.81 -6.51
CA ARG A 139 0.86 -1.62 -5.45
C ARG A 139 -0.09 -2.70 -4.94
N ARG A 140 -1.37 -2.36 -4.72
CA ARG A 140 -2.41 -3.32 -4.31
C ARG A 140 -2.68 -4.37 -5.38
N GLN A 141 -2.89 -3.94 -6.63
CA GLN A 141 -3.12 -4.85 -7.76
C GLN A 141 -1.97 -5.85 -7.95
N ILE A 142 -0.72 -5.42 -7.80
CA ILE A 142 0.43 -6.32 -7.88
C ILE A 142 0.45 -7.27 -6.68
N ALA A 143 0.19 -6.78 -5.46
CA ALA A 143 0.13 -7.62 -4.27
C ALA A 143 -0.93 -8.73 -4.41
N ASP A 144 -2.11 -8.41 -4.94
CA ASP A 144 -3.20 -9.37 -5.15
C ASP A 144 -2.83 -10.41 -6.20
N ARG A 145 -2.15 -10.02 -7.28
CA ARG A 145 -1.65 -10.94 -8.32
C ARG A 145 -0.58 -11.90 -7.79
N VAL A 146 0.33 -11.40 -6.95
CA VAL A 146 1.36 -12.23 -6.29
C VAL A 146 0.69 -13.21 -5.31
N ARG A 147 -0.26 -12.74 -4.50
CA ARG A 147 -1.01 -13.59 -3.56
C ARG A 147 -1.76 -14.71 -4.26
N THR A 148 -2.39 -14.41 -5.39
CA THR A 148 -3.14 -15.38 -6.19
C THR A 148 -2.26 -16.25 -7.08
N ARG A 149 -0.92 -16.12 -7.00
CA ARG A 149 0.07 -16.84 -7.83
C ARG A 149 -0.22 -16.75 -9.34
N ARG A 150 -0.73 -15.59 -9.79
CA ARG A 150 -1.06 -15.34 -11.20
C ARG A 150 0.09 -14.71 -11.98
N VAL A 151 1.30 -14.68 -11.40
CA VAL A 151 2.49 -14.19 -12.09
C VAL A 151 3.10 -15.37 -12.83
N SER A 152 3.11 -15.32 -14.16
CA SER A 152 3.61 -16.40 -15.02
C SER A 152 5.11 -16.67 -14.86
N ASP A 153 5.88 -15.66 -14.43
CA ASP A 153 7.32 -15.73 -14.23
C ASP A 153 7.64 -15.95 -12.73
N VAL A 154 8.09 -17.16 -12.41
CA VAL A 154 8.45 -17.58 -11.05
C VAL A 154 9.60 -16.74 -10.48
N LEU A 155 10.62 -16.42 -11.28
CA LEU A 155 11.76 -15.63 -10.82
C LEU A 155 11.34 -14.19 -10.50
N ARG A 156 10.43 -13.61 -11.28
CA ARG A 156 9.85 -12.31 -10.96
C ARG A 156 8.99 -12.37 -9.71
N GLN A 157 8.19 -13.41 -9.56
CA GLN A 157 7.36 -13.59 -8.37
C GLN A 157 8.24 -13.62 -7.11
N GLU A 158 9.30 -14.44 -7.12
CA GLU A 158 10.25 -14.56 -6.01
C GLU A 158 10.94 -13.22 -5.70
N ARG A 159 11.38 -12.48 -6.73
CA ARG A 159 11.98 -11.14 -6.56
C ARG A 159 10.99 -10.14 -5.95
N ILE A 160 9.73 -10.16 -6.36
CA ILE A 160 8.69 -9.29 -5.80
C ILE A 160 8.41 -9.67 -4.34
N GLU A 161 8.30 -10.97 -4.02
CA GLU A 161 8.11 -11.45 -2.65
C GLU A 161 9.29 -11.06 -1.75
N THR A 162 10.52 -11.25 -2.23
CA THR A 162 11.74 -10.84 -1.52
C THR A 162 11.77 -9.33 -1.29
N ALA A 163 11.42 -8.53 -2.31
CA ALA A 163 11.35 -7.08 -2.19
C ALA A 163 10.29 -6.63 -1.16
N ARG A 164 9.15 -7.33 -1.10
CA ARG A 164 8.10 -7.10 -0.09
C ARG A 164 8.56 -7.45 1.32
N LYS A 165 9.21 -8.61 1.50
CA LYS A 165 9.78 -9.03 2.79
C LYS A 165 10.79 -7.98 3.27
N ARG A 166 11.77 -7.60 2.45
CA ARG A 166 12.77 -6.55 2.77
C ARG A 166 12.15 -5.19 3.13
N ALA A 167 11.08 -4.79 2.44
CA ALA A 167 10.40 -3.54 2.75
C ALA A 167 9.67 -3.60 4.10
N ALA A 168 9.06 -4.74 4.43
CA ALA A 168 8.45 -4.99 5.72
C ALA A 168 9.52 -4.99 6.84
N ASP A 169 10.65 -5.66 6.61
CA ASP A 169 11.77 -5.70 7.55
C ASP A 169 12.34 -4.30 7.81
N ALA A 170 12.58 -3.51 6.76
CA ALA A 170 13.05 -2.13 6.90
C ALA A 170 12.04 -1.24 7.66
N SER A 171 10.74 -1.41 7.40
CA SER A 171 9.70 -0.66 8.12
C SER A 171 9.59 -1.09 9.59
N THR A 172 9.85 -2.36 9.88
CA THR A 172 9.84 -2.91 11.24
C THR A 172 11.06 -2.44 11.99
N ALA A 173 12.25 -2.57 11.40
CA ALA A 173 13.51 -2.12 11.97
C ALA A 173 13.44 -0.64 12.37
N ALA A 174 12.91 0.22 11.50
CA ALA A 174 12.70 1.63 11.82
C ALA A 174 11.76 1.85 13.02
N ARG A 175 10.76 0.99 13.24
CA ARG A 175 9.83 1.09 14.39
C ARG A 175 10.48 0.64 15.71
N ILE A 176 11.39 -0.33 15.65
CA ILE A 176 12.13 -0.82 16.83
C ILE A 176 13.47 -0.10 17.03
N GLY A 177 13.73 0.97 16.26
CA GLY A 177 14.95 1.76 16.39
C GLY A 177 16.21 1.10 15.82
N ILE A 178 16.10 0.09 14.96
CA ILE A 178 17.25 -0.57 14.31
C ILE A 178 17.48 0.03 12.92
N ARG A 179 18.74 0.35 12.59
CA ARG A 179 19.15 0.73 11.23
C ARG A 179 19.58 -0.50 10.45
N LEU A 180 18.96 -0.67 9.28
CA LEU A 180 19.36 -1.69 8.32
C LEU A 180 20.00 -1.05 7.10
N ASP A 181 21.03 -1.70 6.57
CA ASP A 181 21.50 -1.44 5.22
C ASP A 181 20.38 -1.82 4.21
N PRO A 182 19.91 -0.89 3.36
CA PRO A 182 18.84 -1.17 2.39
C PRO A 182 19.23 -2.18 1.30
N ALA A 183 20.52 -2.40 1.04
CA ALA A 183 21.00 -3.35 0.04
C ALA A 183 21.18 -4.76 0.62
N THR A 184 21.86 -4.87 1.76
CA THR A 184 22.21 -6.17 2.37
C THR A 184 21.24 -6.65 3.44
N GLY A 185 20.43 -5.76 4.02
CA GLY A 185 19.56 -6.07 5.16
C GLY A 185 20.30 -6.26 6.48
N ARG A 186 21.63 -6.01 6.52
CA ARG A 186 22.42 -6.12 7.76
C ARG A 186 22.13 -4.98 8.71
N ILE A 187 22.19 -5.27 10.00
CA ILE A 187 22.12 -4.25 11.05
C ILE A 187 23.39 -3.41 10.98
N THR A 188 23.25 -2.12 10.69
CA THR A 188 24.37 -1.16 10.61
C THR A 188 24.47 -0.28 11.84
N GLY A 189 23.42 -0.23 12.66
CA GLY A 189 23.41 0.54 13.88
C GLY A 189 22.05 0.57 14.55
N VAL A 190 21.97 1.35 15.60
CA VAL A 190 20.83 1.44 16.49
C VAL A 190 20.55 2.93 16.75
N HIS A 191 19.28 3.33 16.79
CA HIS A 191 18.82 4.66 17.18
C HIS A 191 18.60 4.71 18.69
N ASP A 192 18.61 5.92 19.26
CA ASP A 192 18.21 6.13 20.65
C ASP A 192 16.77 5.63 20.89
N GLY A 193 16.57 4.88 21.97
CA GLY A 193 15.29 4.27 22.30
C GLY A 193 14.97 2.99 21.51
N ALA A 194 15.97 2.34 20.92
CA ALA A 194 15.74 1.06 20.27
C ALA A 194 15.23 -0.01 21.24
N VAL A 195 14.35 -0.85 20.72
CA VAL A 195 13.74 -1.94 21.47
C VAL A 195 14.68 -3.13 21.40
N THR A 196 15.26 -3.47 22.55
CA THR A 196 16.07 -4.68 22.74
C THR A 196 15.32 -5.69 23.60
N VAL A 197 15.62 -6.97 23.43
CA VAL A 197 15.07 -8.04 24.28
C VAL A 197 16.01 -8.26 25.47
N PRO A 198 15.51 -8.38 26.71
CA PRO A 198 14.11 -8.27 27.13
C PRO A 198 13.59 -6.83 27.11
N HIS A 199 12.41 -6.61 26.49
CA HIS A 199 11.77 -5.30 26.50
C HIS A 199 10.61 -5.27 27.48
N ARG A 200 10.58 -4.32 28.41
CA ARG A 200 9.49 -4.23 29.39
C ARG A 200 8.30 -3.45 28.83
N VAL A 201 7.13 -4.09 28.83
CA VAL A 201 5.84 -3.49 28.44
C VAL A 201 4.90 -3.61 29.65
N ALA A 202 4.72 -2.49 30.38
CA ALA A 202 4.07 -2.46 31.69
C ALA A 202 4.73 -3.47 32.67
N ASP A 203 3.97 -4.43 33.17
CA ASP A 203 4.44 -5.44 34.13
C ASP A 203 4.90 -6.75 33.47
N ARG A 204 4.95 -6.81 32.14
CA ARG A 204 5.36 -7.99 31.39
C ARG A 204 6.57 -7.72 30.51
N GLU A 205 7.32 -8.77 30.23
CA GLU A 205 8.40 -8.69 29.24
C GLU A 205 7.93 -9.14 27.86
N ALA A 206 8.43 -8.44 26.85
CA ALA A 206 8.24 -8.73 25.45
C ALA A 206 9.52 -9.33 24.86
N PHE A 207 9.35 -10.43 24.13
CA PHE A 207 10.44 -11.15 23.47
C PHE A 207 10.40 -11.04 21.94
N GLY A 208 9.35 -10.42 21.39
CA GLY A 208 9.16 -10.30 19.96
C GLY A 208 8.35 -9.08 19.56
N PHE A 209 8.52 -8.68 18.30
CA PHE A 209 7.72 -7.62 17.67
C PHE A 209 6.82 -8.24 16.60
N THR A 210 5.53 -7.92 16.66
CA THR A 210 4.55 -8.39 15.69
C THR A 210 4.63 -7.51 14.45
N THR A 211 5.04 -8.10 13.33
CA THR A 211 5.04 -7.42 12.03
C THR A 211 3.76 -7.76 11.29
N ARG A 212 3.08 -6.74 10.76
CA ARG A 212 1.95 -6.93 9.85
C ARG A 212 2.39 -6.57 8.44
N SER A 213 1.80 -7.22 7.45
CA SER A 213 2.06 -6.92 6.05
C SER A 213 1.80 -5.44 5.75
N THR A 214 2.69 -4.81 4.97
CA THR A 214 2.58 -3.39 4.61
C THR A 214 1.38 -3.10 3.71
N VAL A 215 0.86 -4.12 3.02
CA VAL A 215 -0.35 -4.05 2.20
C VAL A 215 -1.37 -5.02 2.78
N THR A 216 -2.43 -4.47 3.37
CA THR A 216 -3.57 -5.22 3.89
C THR A 216 -4.79 -4.95 3.02
N SER A 217 -5.46 -6.01 2.56
CA SER A 217 -6.84 -5.87 2.11
C SER A 217 -7.75 -5.67 3.34
N LEU A 218 -8.96 -5.14 3.15
CA LEU A 218 -9.93 -5.06 4.24
C LEU A 218 -10.23 -6.45 4.82
N ALA A 219 -10.35 -7.46 3.96
CA ALA A 219 -10.52 -8.86 4.38
C ALA A 219 -9.36 -9.36 5.24
N ASP A 220 -8.10 -9.02 4.90
CA ASP A 220 -6.94 -9.40 5.71
C ASP A 220 -6.99 -8.77 7.09
N ARG A 221 -7.44 -7.52 7.22
CA ARG A 221 -7.58 -6.87 8.53
C ARG A 221 -8.59 -7.58 9.42
N PHE A 222 -9.65 -8.16 8.84
CA PHE A 222 -10.64 -8.93 9.58
C PHE A 222 -10.14 -10.35 9.93
N HIS A 223 -9.37 -11.00 9.05
CA HIS A 223 -8.79 -12.33 9.34
C HIS A 223 -7.62 -12.27 10.33
N ASP A 224 -6.79 -11.22 10.29
CA ASP A 224 -5.65 -10.99 11.18
C ASP A 224 -6.06 -10.62 12.62
N ALA A 225 -7.37 -10.53 12.89
CA ALA A 225 -7.94 -10.28 14.22
C ALA A 225 -7.94 -11.52 15.13
N ARG A 226 -7.60 -12.71 14.63
CA ARG A 226 -7.44 -13.93 15.44
C ARG A 226 -6.07 -13.94 16.15
N GLN A 227 -5.82 -12.92 16.96
CA GLN A 227 -4.66 -12.89 17.85
C GLN A 227 -5.02 -13.56 19.19
N VAL A 228 -4.08 -14.31 19.77
CA VAL A 228 -4.20 -14.73 21.17
C VAL A 228 -4.01 -13.47 22.01
N ARG A 229 -5.12 -12.84 22.43
CA ARG A 229 -5.12 -11.55 23.13
C ARG A 229 -4.23 -11.55 24.38
N ASP A 230 -4.01 -12.72 24.97
CA ASP A 230 -3.18 -12.86 26.17
C ASP A 230 -1.68 -12.77 25.89
N TRP A 231 -1.24 -12.97 24.64
CA TRP A 231 0.17 -13.03 24.24
C TRP A 231 0.63 -11.79 23.46
N VAL A 232 -0.27 -10.83 23.25
CA VAL A 232 0.04 -9.60 22.54
C VAL A 232 -0.34 -8.43 23.41
N ASP A 233 0.44 -7.36 23.39
CA ASP A 233 0.09 -6.15 24.11
C ASP A 233 -1.20 -5.51 23.53
N PRO A 234 -1.87 -4.60 24.29
CA PRO A 234 -3.10 -3.95 23.81
C PRO A 234 -2.95 -3.22 22.48
N THR A 235 -1.73 -2.79 22.12
CA THR A 235 -1.47 -2.13 20.83
C THR A 235 -1.24 -3.11 19.67
N GLY A 236 -1.10 -4.40 19.94
CA GLY A 236 -0.91 -5.43 18.92
C GLY A 236 0.53 -5.51 18.37
N ARG A 237 1.49 -4.84 19.01
CA ARG A 237 2.86 -4.61 18.52
C ARG A 237 3.88 -5.56 19.12
N PHE A 238 3.70 -5.97 20.37
CA PHE A 238 4.67 -6.77 21.11
C PHE A 238 4.10 -8.13 21.45
N VAL A 239 4.93 -9.17 21.30
CA VAL A 239 4.61 -10.50 21.81
C VAL A 239 5.10 -10.58 23.24
N LEU A 240 4.17 -10.76 24.17
CA LEU A 240 4.39 -10.73 25.61
C LEU A 240 4.58 -12.13 26.18
N MET A 241 5.46 -12.27 27.17
CA MET A 241 5.55 -13.48 27.96
C MET A 241 4.27 -13.73 28.75
N PRO A 242 3.70 -14.94 28.73
CA PRO A 242 2.52 -15.26 29.51
C PRO A 242 2.77 -15.11 31.02
N ASN A 243 1.71 -14.99 31.82
CA ASN A 243 1.85 -14.85 33.28
C ASN A 243 2.33 -16.13 33.97
N ALA A 244 2.15 -17.28 33.31
CA ALA A 244 2.58 -18.58 33.82
C ALA A 244 3.25 -19.41 32.70
N SER A 245 4.26 -20.19 33.05
CA SER A 245 5.03 -21.03 32.13
C SER A 245 4.19 -22.13 31.48
N SER A 246 3.09 -22.54 32.10
CA SER A 246 2.16 -23.56 31.62
C SER A 246 0.94 -23.01 30.87
N ALA A 247 0.82 -21.69 30.72
CA ALA A 247 -0.42 -21.05 30.26
C ALA A 247 -0.81 -21.45 28.83
N ALA A 248 0.15 -21.64 27.93
CA ALA A 248 -0.13 -22.15 26.58
C ALA A 248 1.13 -22.73 25.90
N ARG A 249 0.90 -23.57 24.89
CA ARG A 249 1.95 -24.04 23.98
C ARG A 249 2.01 -23.11 22.78
N ALA A 250 3.21 -22.63 22.45
CA ALA A 250 3.45 -21.87 21.22
C ALA A 250 4.11 -22.76 20.17
N LEU A 251 3.61 -22.68 18.94
CA LEU A 251 4.23 -23.30 17.77
C LEU A 251 4.87 -22.20 16.92
N ILE A 252 6.20 -22.20 16.82
CA ILE A 252 6.95 -21.26 15.98
C ILE A 252 7.25 -21.94 14.64
N ILE A 253 6.59 -21.47 13.58
CA ILE A 253 6.82 -21.92 12.21
C ILE A 253 7.59 -20.83 11.48
N ALA A 254 8.76 -21.18 10.94
CA ALA A 254 9.60 -20.22 10.23
C ALA A 254 10.46 -20.92 9.17
N GLU A 255 10.76 -20.23 8.07
CA GLU A 255 11.69 -20.68 7.03
C GLU A 255 13.12 -20.75 7.59
N SER A 256 13.99 -21.60 7.02
CA SER A 256 15.41 -21.61 7.41
C SER A 256 16.04 -20.23 7.17
N GLY A 257 16.89 -19.76 8.10
CA GLY A 257 17.54 -18.44 8.01
C GLY A 257 16.65 -17.23 8.33
N SER A 258 15.40 -17.42 8.76
CA SER A 258 14.46 -16.33 9.10
C SER A 258 14.61 -15.76 10.51
N GLY A 259 15.62 -16.20 11.28
CA GLY A 259 15.85 -15.72 12.64
C GLY A 259 15.08 -16.46 13.74
N LYS A 260 14.56 -17.68 13.47
CA LYS A 260 13.89 -18.53 14.47
C LYS A 260 14.69 -18.68 15.77
N THR A 261 15.99 -18.99 15.66
CA THR A 261 16.88 -19.14 16.81
C THR A 261 16.99 -17.84 17.61
N VAL A 262 17.09 -16.69 16.94
CA VAL A 262 17.16 -15.37 17.61
C VAL A 262 15.88 -15.09 18.41
N LEU A 263 14.70 -15.40 17.84
CA LEU A 263 13.42 -15.25 18.55
C LEU A 263 13.34 -16.18 19.78
N ILE A 264 13.79 -17.43 19.65
CA ILE A 264 13.84 -18.38 20.77
C ILE A 264 14.79 -17.89 21.86
N ASN A 265 15.97 -17.38 21.50
CA ASN A 265 16.92 -16.84 22.47
C ASN A 265 16.31 -15.67 23.26
N GLY A 266 15.57 -14.80 22.57
CA GLY A 266 14.81 -13.72 23.21
C GLY A 266 13.75 -14.24 24.18
N LEU A 267 13.01 -15.27 23.78
CA LEU A 267 12.04 -15.94 24.66
C LEU A 267 12.72 -16.54 25.90
N VAL A 268 13.87 -17.20 25.74
CA VAL A 268 14.61 -17.78 26.86
C VAL A 268 15.08 -16.68 27.82
N LEU A 269 15.63 -15.57 27.32
CA LEU A 269 16.02 -14.44 28.17
C LEU A 269 14.86 -13.92 29.01
N CYS A 270 13.67 -13.77 28.40
CA CYS A 270 12.47 -13.38 29.14
C CYS A 270 11.95 -14.46 30.11
N ALA A 271 12.22 -15.75 29.87
CA ALA A 271 11.87 -16.78 30.85
C ALA A 271 12.83 -16.73 32.07
N LEU A 272 14.12 -16.48 31.82
CA LEU A 272 15.15 -16.42 32.86
C LEU A 272 14.99 -15.19 33.77
N SER A 273 14.53 -14.06 33.24
CA SER A 273 14.18 -12.87 34.03
C SER A 273 12.99 -13.13 34.96
N TYR A 274 12.01 -13.91 34.52
CA TYR A 274 10.89 -14.38 35.34
C TYR A 274 11.30 -15.47 36.35
N GLY A 275 12.54 -15.95 36.29
CA GLY A 275 13.04 -17.01 37.15
C GLY A 275 12.50 -18.39 36.79
N TRP A 276 12.01 -18.58 35.57
CA TRP A 276 11.52 -19.87 35.12
C TRP A 276 12.67 -20.81 34.77
N PRO A 277 12.58 -22.11 35.11
CA PRO A 277 13.48 -23.11 34.58
C PRO A 277 13.24 -23.28 33.08
N VAL A 278 14.32 -23.31 32.29
CA VAL A 278 14.26 -23.44 30.84
C VAL A 278 15.02 -24.67 30.40
N PHE A 279 14.35 -25.49 29.58
CA PHE A 279 14.96 -26.62 28.90
C PHE A 279 14.89 -26.37 27.40
N VAL A 280 16.04 -26.40 26.73
CA VAL A 280 16.15 -26.22 25.27
C VAL A 280 16.59 -27.55 24.67
N ILE A 281 15.78 -28.09 23.77
CA ILE A 281 16.09 -29.32 23.03
C ILE A 281 16.31 -28.91 21.57
N ASP A 282 17.57 -28.90 21.14
CA ASP A 282 17.91 -28.70 19.74
C ASP A 282 18.14 -30.04 19.05
N ALA A 283 17.15 -30.45 18.23
CA ALA A 283 17.25 -31.67 17.44
C ALA A 283 18.24 -31.56 16.26
N LYS A 284 18.69 -30.34 15.91
CA LYS A 284 19.68 -30.13 14.85
C LYS A 284 21.10 -30.46 15.33
N GLY A 285 21.33 -30.38 16.64
CA GLY A 285 22.59 -30.76 17.28
C GLY A 285 23.74 -29.79 16.98
N ASP A 286 23.47 -28.49 16.84
CA ASP A 286 24.51 -27.49 16.60
C ASP A 286 25.20 -27.10 17.93
N PRO A 287 26.48 -27.49 18.16
CA PRO A 287 27.14 -27.24 19.44
C PRO A 287 27.35 -25.75 19.72
N ALA A 288 27.42 -24.93 18.67
CA ALA A 288 27.61 -23.50 18.80
C ALA A 288 26.37 -22.83 19.41
N ASP A 289 25.17 -23.24 18.98
CA ASP A 289 23.90 -22.73 19.49
C ASP A 289 23.71 -23.09 20.98
N ALA A 290 24.05 -24.33 21.36
CA ALA A 290 24.00 -24.77 22.76
C ALA A 290 24.97 -23.96 23.65
N THR A 291 26.19 -23.74 23.17
CA THR A 291 27.20 -22.94 23.89
C THR A 291 26.77 -21.48 24.02
N ALA A 292 26.23 -20.89 22.96
CA ALA A 292 25.69 -19.53 22.98
C ALA A 292 24.54 -19.39 23.99
N MET A 293 23.66 -20.39 24.09
CA MET A 293 22.56 -20.40 25.06
C MET A 293 23.03 -20.48 26.51
N VAL A 294 24.06 -21.29 26.80
CA VAL A 294 24.68 -21.31 28.13
C VAL A 294 25.30 -19.95 28.46
N GLY A 295 26.02 -19.35 27.50
CA GLY A 295 26.59 -18.01 27.67
C GLY A 295 25.52 -16.96 27.97
N LEU A 296 24.38 -17.00 27.28
CA LEU A 296 23.24 -16.10 27.53
C LEU A 296 22.67 -16.27 28.95
N ALA A 297 22.50 -17.50 29.42
CA ALA A 297 21.98 -17.77 30.75
C ALA A 297 22.95 -17.31 31.85
N GLN A 298 24.25 -17.56 31.67
CA GLN A 298 25.30 -17.10 32.59
C GLN A 298 25.41 -15.58 32.63
N ALA A 299 25.33 -14.91 31.48
CA ALA A 299 25.30 -13.45 31.40
C ALA A 299 24.07 -12.85 32.12
N ALA A 300 22.96 -13.58 32.16
CA ALA A 300 21.77 -13.24 32.95
C ALA A 300 21.88 -13.62 34.44
N GLY A 301 23.05 -14.05 34.91
CA GLY A 301 23.30 -14.43 36.30
C GLY A 301 22.69 -15.78 36.71
N ARG A 302 22.40 -16.66 35.74
CA ARG A 302 21.82 -18.00 35.98
C ARG A 302 22.85 -19.09 35.73
N THR A 303 22.63 -20.25 36.34
CA THR A 303 23.41 -21.46 36.07
C THR A 303 22.83 -22.21 34.87
N ALA A 304 23.68 -22.65 33.95
CA ALA A 304 23.27 -23.47 32.81
C ALA A 304 24.36 -24.47 32.45
N THR A 305 23.95 -25.64 31.95
CA THR A 305 24.82 -26.74 31.53
C THR A 305 24.29 -27.35 30.24
N VAL A 306 25.19 -27.78 29.35
CA VAL A 306 24.81 -28.58 28.18
C VAL A 306 24.80 -30.06 28.58
N ALA A 307 23.67 -30.73 28.42
CA ALA A 307 23.59 -32.18 28.53
C ALA A 307 23.73 -32.82 27.13
N GLU A 308 24.56 -33.85 27.01
CA GLU A 308 24.71 -34.64 25.78
C GLU A 308 23.41 -35.41 25.43
N PRO A 309 23.17 -35.79 24.15
CA PRO A 309 21.92 -35.50 23.44
C PRO A 309 20.65 -36.16 23.99
N VAL A 310 20.73 -37.24 24.77
CA VAL A 310 19.67 -37.72 25.66
C VAL A 310 20.33 -38.69 26.64
N LYS A 311 20.33 -38.42 27.96
CA LYS A 311 20.27 -39.45 29.00
C LYS A 311 19.48 -38.93 30.21
N TRP A 312 18.35 -39.57 30.46
CA TRP A 312 17.43 -39.35 31.57
C TRP A 312 18.11 -39.59 32.92
N PHE A 313 17.89 -38.71 33.88
CA PHE A 313 18.03 -39.02 35.30
C PHE A 313 16.86 -38.37 36.06
N VAL A 314 16.30 -39.19 36.95
CA VAL A 314 15.03 -39.06 37.68
C VAL A 314 14.91 -37.76 38.47
#